data_AF-A0A7D9LII4-F1
#
_entry.id   AF-A0A7D9LII4-F1
#
_cell.length_a   1.000
_cell.length_b   1.000
_cell.length_c   1.000
_cell.angle_alpha   90.00
_cell.angle_beta   90.00
_cell.angle_gamma   90.00
#
_symmetry.space_group_name_H-M   'P 1'
#
loop_
_entity.id
_entity.type
_entity.pdbx_description
1 polymer ?
#
loop_
_entity_poly.entity_id
_entity_poly.type
_entity_poly.pdbx_seq_one_letter_code
_entity_poly.pdbx_strand_id
1 'polypeptide(L)'
;MKANKQAQYRRNWAAADRTLRQADCDTAPAEQEDSTELVELSFNSSPPNSDTASEPDILEPVPKHERTCSDQNCSSTHNSIDLDEIRPDRYSSSSSDSEDDDVLAKGLGNWANKFLIKHNALDGLLVLLKENGHPNLPITARTLLQTERNITIQKKSGMEYVYFPLAGQLLKHLQKYPPDVVGRTNSLEISLNVDGLPLFKSSSTSLWPVLCAIVNVKPVVVFPVVLTYGHSKPKDLEFLEELIGDLDNVLENGLQCGGRLVEVTLRCVVCDAPARALVKGTKLCSGYFGCDKCAQKGLWIGRVTYPLVKDIELRTDLSFREKVNEGHHHGTSPFCNLPVDMVKKFPIDYMHQLCLGVMRKLILTWMRGKREVKISAGQVETIGSKLLDLKSCIPNTFAREPRGLADVDRWKATEFRQFLLYTGKIVLNGILRQEQFEHFLCLSVASCILVCPRLAQSYRDYAKQLMEYFVEQGKILYGDEFLVYNVHSMVHLADEVKEFGSLDACSSFPFENYMQKLKRLVRSGNNPIAQVAKRMSECSGVIEPIPEATISMKKPDNAFLLTDSSCCEVVDKSGNLDGDYNY
;
A
#
# COMPACT_ATOMS: atom_id res chain seq x y z
N MET A 1 0.47 16.96 39.26
CA MET A 1 0.62 15.75 38.40
C MET A 1 0.90 16.07 36.92
N LYS A 2 0.11 16.89 36.20
CA LYS A 2 0.34 17.24 34.77
C LYS A 2 1.75 17.81 34.47
N ALA A 3 2.21 18.79 35.24
CA ALA A 3 3.54 19.39 35.06
C ALA A 3 4.70 18.39 35.24
N ASN A 4 4.53 17.41 36.14
CA ASN A 4 5.55 16.40 36.43
C ASN A 4 5.66 15.37 35.28
N LYS A 5 4.53 14.99 34.67
CA LYS A 5 4.51 14.14 33.46
C LYS A 5 5.17 14.86 32.28
N GLN A 6 4.80 16.12 32.02
CA GLN A 6 5.38 16.89 30.89
C GLN A 6 6.89 17.09 31.06
N ALA A 7 7.36 17.32 32.30
CA ALA A 7 8.79 17.37 32.61
C ALA A 7 9.49 16.01 32.37
N GLN A 8 8.86 14.90 32.73
CA GLN A 8 9.38 13.55 32.48
C GLN A 8 9.51 13.27 30.97
N TYR A 9 8.50 13.62 30.18
CA TYR A 9 8.57 13.49 28.71
C TYR A 9 9.67 14.35 28.11
N ARG A 10 9.84 15.61 28.56
CA ARG A 10 10.94 16.47 28.12
C ARG A 10 12.31 15.91 28.49
N ARG A 11 12.44 15.30 29.68
CA ARG A 11 13.68 14.61 30.09
C ARG A 11 13.97 13.40 29.20
N ASN A 12 12.96 12.61 28.89
CA ASN A 12 13.11 11.45 28.00
C ASN A 12 13.41 11.87 26.55
N TRP A 13 12.81 12.98 26.08
CA TRP A 13 13.14 13.59 24.78
C TRP A 13 14.59 14.07 24.75
N ALA A 14 15.04 14.80 25.78
CA ALA A 14 16.43 15.24 25.88
C ALA A 14 17.42 14.07 26.04
N ALA A 15 17.00 12.96 26.66
CA ALA A 15 17.81 11.75 26.75
C ALA A 15 17.92 11.06 25.38
N ALA A 16 16.82 10.95 24.64
CA ALA A 16 16.82 10.40 23.28
C ALA A 16 17.66 11.26 22.32
N ASP A 17 17.55 12.59 22.38
CA ASP A 17 18.39 13.53 21.63
C ASP A 17 19.88 13.35 21.96
N ARG A 18 20.23 13.23 23.25
CA ARG A 18 21.62 12.93 23.65
C ARG A 18 22.11 11.60 23.08
N THR A 19 21.32 10.53 23.18
CA THR A 19 21.72 9.21 22.66
C THR A 19 21.84 9.19 21.14
N LEU A 20 20.97 9.91 20.42
CA LEU A 20 21.08 10.06 18.96
C LEU A 20 22.39 10.76 18.59
N ARG A 21 22.72 11.86 19.27
CA ARG A 21 24.00 12.57 19.08
C ARG A 21 25.22 11.76 19.50
N GLN A 22 25.08 10.88 20.49
CA GLN A 22 26.16 10.00 20.95
C GLN A 22 26.40 8.86 19.96
N ALA A 23 25.34 8.31 19.36
CA ALA A 23 25.43 7.36 18.27
C ALA A 23 26.05 7.96 17.00
N ASP A 24 25.92 9.28 16.78
CA ASP A 24 26.62 10.01 15.71
C ASP A 24 28.09 10.32 16.07
N CYS A 25 28.47 10.30 17.35
CA CYS A 25 29.82 10.63 17.83
C CYS A 25 30.73 9.38 17.91
N ASP A 26 30.16 8.20 18.13
CA ASP A 26 30.91 6.93 18.18
C ASP A 26 31.34 6.42 16.79
N THR A 27 31.04 7.15 15.70
CA THR A 27 31.36 6.79 14.31
C THR A 27 32.16 7.85 13.53
N ALA A 28 32.60 8.95 14.13
CA ALA A 28 33.39 9.98 13.44
C ALA A 28 34.82 10.10 14.02
N PRO A 29 35.89 10.11 13.19
CA PRO A 29 37.22 10.45 13.66
C PRO A 29 37.31 11.95 13.97
N ALA A 30 38.00 12.28 15.07
CA ALA A 30 38.14 13.62 15.60
C ALA A 30 38.87 14.56 14.62
N GLU A 31 38.21 15.64 14.19
CA GLU A 31 38.87 16.81 13.60
C GLU A 31 38.31 18.14 14.16
N GLN A 32 39.17 19.14 14.10
CA GLN A 32 39.26 20.34 14.93
C GLN A 32 38.11 21.35 14.80
N GLU A 33 37.86 22.05 15.92
CA GLU A 33 37.05 23.27 16.01
C GLU A 33 37.48 24.32 14.98
N ASP A 34 36.56 24.74 14.11
CA ASP A 34 36.61 26.06 13.50
C ASP A 34 35.25 26.76 13.64
N SER A 35 35.34 28.02 14.05
CA SER A 35 34.27 28.89 14.48
C SER A 35 33.70 29.65 13.28
N THR A 36 32.42 29.47 12.97
CA THR A 36 31.69 30.41 12.10
C THR A 36 30.27 30.68 12.59
N GLU A 37 29.95 31.97 12.63
CA GLU A 37 28.82 32.64 13.26
C GLU A 37 27.44 32.23 12.72
N LEU A 38 26.47 32.21 13.63
CA LEU A 38 25.03 32.12 13.36
C LEU A 38 24.55 33.43 12.69
N VAL A 39 24.19 33.36 11.41
CA VAL A 39 23.47 34.45 10.73
C VAL A 39 21.96 34.27 10.95
N GLU A 40 21.39 35.13 11.80
CA GLU A 40 19.94 35.31 11.96
C GLU A 40 19.35 35.98 10.70
N LEU A 41 18.51 35.26 9.96
CA LEU A 41 17.69 35.85 8.90
C LEU A 41 16.40 36.42 9.49
N SER A 42 16.42 37.73 9.75
CA SER A 42 15.22 38.53 10.05
C SER A 42 14.51 38.92 8.74
N PHE A 43 13.24 38.57 8.61
CA PHE A 43 12.38 39.07 7.52
C PHE A 43 11.46 40.16 8.06
N ASN A 44 11.77 41.41 7.71
CA ASN A 44 10.92 42.58 7.94
C ASN A 44 9.67 42.51 7.07
N SER A 45 8.53 42.75 7.71
CA SER A 45 7.24 43.00 7.11
C SER A 45 7.11 44.46 6.67
N SER A 46 6.59 44.69 5.47
CA SER A 46 5.68 45.81 5.17
C SER A 46 5.02 45.62 3.78
N PRO A 47 3.72 45.97 3.62
CA PRO A 47 2.93 45.73 2.41
C PRO A 47 2.91 46.96 1.46
N PRO A 48 2.40 46.81 0.24
CA PRO A 48 1.72 47.90 -0.44
C PRO A 48 0.23 47.59 -0.67
N ASN A 49 -0.60 48.55 -0.24
CA ASN A 49 -1.91 48.94 -0.79
C ASN A 49 -1.85 49.14 -2.32
N SER A 50 -2.89 49.26 -3.13
CA SER A 50 -4.35 49.02 -3.13
C SER A 50 -4.80 49.24 -4.60
N ASP A 51 -6.10 49.08 -4.85
CA ASP A 51 -6.86 49.57 -6.04
C ASP A 51 -6.90 48.63 -7.27
N THR A 52 -8.02 48.32 -7.93
CA THR A 52 -9.45 48.66 -7.79
C THR A 52 -10.26 47.71 -8.70
N ALA A 53 -11.43 47.31 -8.23
CA ALA A 53 -12.70 47.01 -8.93
C ALA A 53 -12.74 46.39 -10.35
N SER A 54 -13.45 45.25 -10.49
CA SER A 54 -14.76 45.16 -11.22
C SER A 54 -15.26 43.71 -11.34
N GLU A 55 -16.38 43.40 -10.67
CA GLU A 55 -17.42 42.43 -11.11
C GLU A 55 -18.26 43.07 -12.25
N PRO A 56 -19.09 42.37 -13.07
CA PRO A 56 -19.89 41.15 -12.81
C PRO A 56 -19.76 40.13 -13.99
N ASP A 57 -20.53 39.06 -14.23
CA ASP A 57 -21.84 38.59 -13.79
C ASP A 57 -22.00 37.08 -14.14
N ILE A 58 -23.04 36.50 -13.57
CA ILE A 58 -23.56 35.13 -13.62
C ILE A 58 -23.98 34.72 -15.05
N LEU A 59 -23.83 33.43 -15.42
CA LEU A 59 -24.81 32.66 -16.21
C LEU A 59 -24.52 31.14 -16.22
N GLU A 60 -25.56 30.39 -15.86
CA GLU A 60 -25.68 28.92 -15.83
C GLU A 60 -25.93 28.28 -17.22
N PRO A 61 -25.90 26.93 -17.35
CA PRO A 61 -25.60 26.21 -18.59
C PRO A 61 -26.82 25.59 -19.32
N VAL A 62 -26.73 25.38 -20.64
CA VAL A 62 -27.68 24.57 -21.44
C VAL A 62 -26.95 23.90 -22.65
N PRO A 63 -27.52 22.92 -23.39
CA PRO A 63 -27.28 21.48 -23.21
C PRO A 63 -26.73 20.76 -24.47
N LYS A 64 -26.52 19.44 -24.30
CA LYS A 64 -26.09 18.44 -25.30
C LYS A 64 -27.01 18.33 -26.52
N HIS A 65 -26.44 18.07 -27.69
CA HIS A 65 -27.14 17.43 -28.81
C HIS A 65 -26.33 16.29 -29.42
N GLU A 66 -26.91 15.10 -29.36
CA GLU A 66 -26.57 13.92 -30.16
C GLU A 66 -26.95 14.16 -31.62
N ARG A 67 -26.13 13.67 -32.56
CA ARG A 67 -26.56 13.39 -33.93
C ARG A 67 -26.07 12.01 -34.34
N THR A 68 -27.02 11.09 -34.42
CA THR A 68 -27.02 9.93 -35.29
C THR A 68 -27.15 10.38 -36.75
N CYS A 69 -26.51 9.66 -37.68
CA CYS A 69 -27.01 9.57 -39.04
C CYS A 69 -26.59 8.25 -39.69
N SER A 70 -27.53 7.74 -40.46
CA SER A 70 -27.72 6.39 -40.98
C SER A 70 -27.04 6.15 -42.33
N ASP A 71 -26.90 4.86 -42.64
CA ASP A 71 -26.56 4.29 -43.94
C ASP A 71 -27.35 4.90 -45.10
N GLN A 72 -26.67 5.08 -46.25
CA GLN A 72 -27.28 4.82 -47.55
C GLN A 72 -26.24 4.52 -48.64
N ASN A 73 -26.59 3.45 -49.34
CA ASN A 73 -26.01 2.77 -50.48
C ASN A 73 -25.83 3.69 -51.71
N CYS A 74 -24.76 3.54 -52.49
CA CYS A 74 -24.83 3.81 -53.93
C CYS A 74 -23.79 3.00 -54.71
N SER A 75 -24.27 2.36 -55.76
CA SER A 75 -23.63 1.33 -56.58
C SER A 75 -22.93 1.89 -57.82
N SER A 76 -21.92 1.12 -58.25
CA SER A 76 -21.46 0.88 -59.63
C SER A 76 -20.79 2.00 -60.44
N THR A 77 -19.55 1.75 -60.88
CA THR A 77 -19.25 1.55 -62.31
C THR A 77 -17.93 0.81 -62.50
N HIS A 78 -17.96 -0.13 -63.44
CA HIS A 78 -16.88 -0.98 -63.93
C HIS A 78 -15.74 -0.18 -64.59
N ASN A 79 -14.50 -0.67 -64.46
CA ASN A 79 -13.58 -0.79 -65.59
C ASN A 79 -12.61 -1.96 -65.35
N SER A 80 -12.60 -2.87 -66.31
CA SER A 80 -11.75 -4.07 -66.44
C SER A 80 -10.51 -3.78 -67.29
N ILE A 81 -9.61 -4.78 -67.36
CA ILE A 81 -8.40 -4.99 -68.22
C ILE A 81 -7.11 -4.84 -67.39
N ASP A 82 -6.13 -5.74 -67.39
CA ASP A 82 -6.00 -7.17 -67.73
C ASP A 82 -4.65 -7.61 -67.12
N LEU A 83 -4.46 -8.92 -66.99
CA LEU A 83 -3.28 -9.58 -66.44
C LEU A 83 -2.01 -9.35 -67.28
N ASP A 84 -0.86 -9.23 -66.60
CA ASP A 84 0.37 -9.81 -67.12
C ASP A 84 1.30 -10.29 -65.99
N GLU A 85 1.89 -11.45 -66.26
CA GLU A 85 2.63 -12.34 -65.38
C GLU A 85 3.96 -11.74 -64.88
N ILE A 86 4.26 -11.90 -63.59
CA ILE A 86 5.66 -11.96 -63.11
C ILE A 86 5.83 -13.23 -62.27
N ARG A 87 6.73 -14.09 -62.75
CA ARG A 87 7.10 -15.39 -62.19
C ARG A 87 7.77 -15.26 -60.81
N PRO A 88 7.67 -16.29 -59.96
CA PRO A 88 8.19 -16.27 -58.60
C PRO A 88 9.68 -16.63 -58.59
N ASP A 89 10.54 -15.72 -58.13
CA ASP A 89 11.90 -16.09 -57.76
C ASP A 89 11.90 -16.72 -56.36
N ARG A 90 12.39 -17.96 -56.35
CA ARG A 90 12.63 -18.83 -55.21
C ARG A 90 13.58 -18.15 -54.24
N TYR A 91 13.10 -17.78 -53.05
CA TYR A 91 13.98 -17.71 -51.89
C TYR A 91 13.89 -19.01 -51.11
N SER A 92 15.06 -19.63 -51.03
CA SER A 92 15.36 -20.83 -50.27
C SER A 92 15.02 -20.61 -48.80
N SER A 93 14.14 -21.45 -48.26
CA SER A 93 13.90 -21.57 -46.82
C SER A 93 15.19 -21.98 -46.12
N SER A 94 15.83 -21.03 -45.44
CA SER A 94 16.75 -21.34 -44.34
C SER A 94 15.94 -21.55 -43.07
N SER A 95 16.31 -22.55 -42.29
CA SER A 95 15.69 -22.98 -41.04
C SER A 95 15.88 -21.99 -39.87
N SER A 96 15.87 -20.68 -40.15
CA SER A 96 16.10 -19.58 -39.20
C SER A 96 14.80 -18.93 -38.72
N ASP A 97 13.75 -18.91 -39.55
CA ASP A 97 12.54 -18.10 -39.30
C ASP A 97 11.67 -18.62 -38.14
N SER A 98 11.85 -19.89 -37.74
CA SER A 98 11.09 -20.47 -36.62
C SER A 98 11.57 -19.99 -35.25
N GLU A 99 12.88 -19.72 -35.09
CA GLU A 99 13.42 -19.28 -33.80
C GLU A 99 13.11 -17.80 -33.54
N ASP A 100 13.12 -16.97 -34.58
CA ASP A 100 12.81 -15.53 -34.49
C ASP A 100 11.33 -15.28 -34.12
N ASP A 101 10.40 -16.04 -34.71
CA ASP A 101 8.96 -15.93 -34.40
C ASP A 101 8.65 -16.37 -32.95
N ASP A 102 9.36 -17.36 -32.41
CA ASP A 102 9.19 -17.81 -31.02
C ASP A 102 9.70 -16.76 -30.01
N VAL A 103 10.84 -16.14 -30.29
CA VAL A 103 11.38 -15.03 -29.49
C VAL A 103 10.43 -13.83 -29.53
N LEU A 104 9.93 -13.48 -30.71
CA LEU A 104 8.96 -12.40 -30.90
C LEU A 104 7.64 -12.71 -30.19
N ALA A 105 7.12 -13.95 -30.28
CA ALA A 105 5.90 -14.37 -29.59
C ALA A 105 6.02 -14.16 -28.08
N LYS A 106 7.15 -14.57 -27.49
CA LYS A 106 7.44 -14.36 -26.07
C LYS A 106 7.54 -12.87 -25.73
N GLY A 107 8.20 -12.08 -26.57
CA GLY A 107 8.29 -10.63 -26.43
C GLY A 107 6.93 -9.94 -26.47
N LEU A 108 6.09 -10.28 -27.44
CA LEU A 108 4.72 -9.78 -27.61
C LEU A 108 3.83 -10.18 -26.43
N GLY A 109 3.95 -11.42 -25.95
CA GLY A 109 3.22 -11.88 -24.77
C GLY A 109 3.58 -11.08 -23.52
N ASN A 110 4.88 -10.87 -23.29
CA ASN A 110 5.38 -10.05 -22.19
C ASN A 110 4.93 -8.59 -22.30
N TRP A 111 5.02 -7.99 -23.49
CA TRP A 111 4.55 -6.64 -23.77
C TRP A 111 3.04 -6.51 -23.51
N ALA A 112 2.24 -7.43 -24.05
CA ALA A 112 0.79 -7.41 -23.90
C ALA A 112 0.37 -7.49 -22.44
N ASN A 113 1.02 -8.35 -21.65
CA ASN A 113 0.79 -8.46 -20.21
C ASN A 113 1.25 -7.21 -19.45
N LYS A 114 2.46 -6.70 -19.76
CA LYS A 114 3.05 -5.52 -19.11
C LYS A 114 2.17 -4.28 -19.27
N PHE A 115 1.64 -4.06 -20.47
CA PHE A 115 0.81 -2.90 -20.80
C PHE A 115 -0.70 -3.18 -20.74
N LEU A 116 -1.10 -4.37 -20.29
CA LEU A 116 -2.50 -4.80 -20.16
C LEU A 116 -3.29 -4.63 -21.47
N ILE A 117 -2.67 -4.96 -22.60
CA ILE A 117 -3.24 -4.80 -23.96
C ILE A 117 -4.51 -5.62 -24.12
N LYS A 118 -5.56 -5.01 -24.67
CA LYS A 118 -6.84 -5.69 -24.91
C LYS A 118 -6.67 -6.79 -25.96
N HIS A 119 -7.33 -7.94 -25.75
CA HIS A 119 -7.15 -9.09 -26.67
C HIS A 119 -7.52 -8.75 -28.10
N ASN A 120 -8.60 -7.99 -28.32
CA ASN A 120 -8.98 -7.56 -29.67
C ASN A 120 -7.90 -6.71 -30.37
N ALA A 121 -7.17 -5.87 -29.63
CA ALA A 121 -6.07 -5.08 -30.17
C ALA A 121 -4.85 -5.96 -30.48
N LEU A 122 -4.55 -6.92 -29.60
CA LEU A 122 -3.47 -7.89 -29.83
C LEU A 122 -3.81 -8.85 -30.98
N ASP A 123 -5.05 -9.33 -31.09
CA ASP A 123 -5.54 -10.14 -32.21
C ASP A 123 -5.32 -9.40 -33.54
N GLY A 124 -5.71 -8.12 -33.61
CA GLY A 124 -5.48 -7.29 -34.79
C GLY A 124 -4.00 -7.13 -35.15
N LEU A 125 -3.14 -6.92 -34.15
CA LEU A 125 -1.69 -6.84 -34.36
C LEU A 125 -1.11 -8.18 -34.87
N LEU A 126 -1.55 -9.30 -34.30
CA LEU A 126 -1.06 -10.63 -34.68
C LEU A 126 -1.43 -11.01 -36.11
N VAL A 127 -2.63 -10.64 -36.57
CA VAL A 127 -3.03 -10.82 -37.98
C VAL A 127 -2.10 -10.03 -38.90
N LEU A 128 -1.85 -8.76 -38.59
CA LEU A 128 -0.94 -7.91 -39.39
C LEU A 128 0.48 -8.48 -39.42
N LEU A 129 1.03 -8.91 -38.29
CA LEU A 129 2.38 -9.50 -38.24
C LEU A 129 2.46 -10.79 -39.07
N LYS A 130 1.41 -11.62 -39.01
CA LYS A 130 1.34 -12.86 -39.78
C LYS A 130 1.28 -12.61 -41.29
N GLU A 131 0.55 -11.57 -41.72
CA GLU A 131 0.49 -11.12 -43.11
C GLU A 131 1.81 -10.49 -43.59
N ASN A 132 2.64 -9.99 -42.67
CA ASN A 132 3.88 -9.24 -42.96
C ASN A 132 5.15 -9.98 -42.49
N GLY A 133 5.23 -11.29 -42.75
CA GLY A 133 6.50 -12.03 -42.63
C GLY A 133 6.71 -12.83 -41.34
N HIS A 134 5.71 -12.93 -40.45
CA HIS A 134 5.78 -13.76 -39.24
C HIS A 134 4.73 -14.90 -39.25
N PRO A 135 4.81 -15.87 -40.19
CA PRO A 135 3.76 -16.86 -40.42
C PRO A 135 3.51 -17.82 -39.25
N ASN A 136 4.51 -18.04 -38.39
CA ASN A 136 4.40 -18.98 -37.26
C ASN A 136 3.73 -18.35 -36.03
N LEU A 137 3.55 -17.03 -36.02
CA LEU A 137 2.81 -16.37 -34.95
C LEU A 137 1.33 -16.85 -34.92
N PRO A 138 0.76 -17.01 -33.72
CA PRO A 138 -0.66 -17.30 -33.56
C PRO A 138 -1.50 -16.08 -33.97
N ILE A 139 -2.71 -16.31 -34.48
CA ILE A 139 -3.63 -15.23 -34.88
C ILE A 139 -4.48 -14.68 -33.73
N THR A 140 -4.41 -15.28 -32.53
CA THR A 140 -5.16 -14.80 -31.37
C THR A 140 -4.29 -14.65 -30.14
N ALA A 141 -4.58 -13.63 -29.36
CA ALA A 141 -4.02 -13.34 -28.05
C ALA A 141 -4.18 -14.53 -27.10
N ARG A 142 -5.30 -15.26 -27.17
CA ARG A 142 -5.52 -16.42 -26.29
C ARG A 142 -4.52 -17.54 -26.57
N THR A 143 -4.18 -17.76 -27.83
CA THR A 143 -3.18 -18.74 -28.22
C THR A 143 -1.78 -18.24 -27.88
N LEU A 144 -1.47 -16.98 -28.17
CA LEU A 144 -0.18 -16.35 -27.83
C LEU A 144 0.12 -16.42 -26.33
N LEU A 145 -0.86 -16.04 -25.51
CA LEU A 145 -0.73 -15.97 -24.06
C LEU A 145 -1.01 -17.31 -23.35
N GLN A 146 -1.30 -18.36 -24.12
CA GLN A 146 -1.68 -19.68 -23.61
C GLN A 146 -2.79 -19.61 -22.55
N THR A 147 -3.79 -18.75 -22.78
CA THR A 147 -4.86 -18.48 -21.82
C THR A 147 -5.62 -19.75 -21.47
N GLU A 148 -5.72 -20.03 -20.17
CA GLU A 148 -6.46 -21.19 -19.68
C GLU A 148 -7.94 -21.14 -20.11
N ARG A 149 -8.43 -22.24 -20.68
CA ARG A 149 -9.78 -22.28 -21.26
C ARG A 149 -10.85 -22.48 -20.19
N ASN A 150 -10.56 -23.35 -19.22
CA ASN A 150 -11.49 -23.79 -18.18
C ASN A 150 -11.00 -23.33 -16.82
N ILE A 151 -11.79 -22.49 -16.15
CA ILE A 151 -11.59 -22.18 -14.74
C ILE A 151 -12.76 -22.80 -13.99
N THR A 152 -12.45 -23.62 -12.99
CA THR A 152 -13.46 -24.15 -12.07
C THR A 152 -13.90 -23.03 -11.13
N ILE A 153 -15.11 -22.52 -11.34
CA ILE A 153 -15.74 -21.54 -10.46
C ILE A 153 -16.78 -22.27 -9.62
N GLN A 154 -16.64 -22.18 -8.30
CA GLN A 154 -17.59 -22.73 -7.35
C GLN A 154 -18.44 -21.61 -6.74
N LYS A 155 -19.42 -21.98 -5.90
CA LYS A 155 -20.14 -21.03 -5.04
C LYS A 155 -19.84 -21.34 -3.58
N LYS A 156 -19.30 -20.36 -2.85
CA LYS A 156 -19.03 -20.44 -1.41
C LYS A 156 -19.36 -19.11 -0.73
N SER A 157 -19.84 -19.15 0.52
CA SER A 157 -20.15 -17.94 1.31
C SER A 157 -21.08 -16.94 0.59
N GLY A 158 -21.97 -17.45 -0.28
CA GLY A 158 -22.88 -16.65 -1.11
C GLY A 158 -22.24 -15.92 -2.30
N MET A 159 -21.02 -16.30 -2.71
CA MET A 159 -20.22 -15.66 -3.76
C MET A 159 -19.70 -16.68 -4.78
N GLU A 160 -19.33 -16.21 -5.97
CA GLU A 160 -18.47 -16.97 -6.87
C GLU A 160 -17.09 -17.12 -6.21
N TYR A 161 -16.47 -18.29 -6.37
CA TYR A 161 -15.27 -18.68 -5.65
C TYR A 161 -14.29 -19.41 -6.58
N VAL A 162 -13.01 -19.05 -6.48
CA VAL A 162 -11.89 -19.74 -7.13
C VAL A 162 -10.77 -19.90 -6.10
N TYR A 163 -10.28 -21.13 -5.97
CA TYR A 163 -9.16 -21.48 -5.11
C TYR A 163 -7.90 -21.72 -5.92
N PHE A 164 -6.77 -21.19 -5.44
CA PHE A 164 -5.44 -21.49 -5.95
C PHE A 164 -4.66 -22.17 -4.82
N PRO A 165 -4.38 -23.48 -4.92
CA PRO A 165 -3.70 -24.23 -3.86
C PRO A 165 -2.43 -23.53 -3.38
N LEU A 166 -2.31 -23.34 -2.06
CA LEU A 166 -1.28 -22.49 -1.46
C LEU A 166 0.11 -23.02 -1.79
N ALA A 167 0.34 -24.32 -1.62
CA ALA A 167 1.64 -24.95 -1.92
C ALA A 167 2.03 -24.76 -3.39
N GLY A 168 1.08 -24.95 -4.31
CA GLY A 168 1.30 -24.75 -5.74
C GLY A 168 1.62 -23.29 -6.08
N GLN A 169 0.90 -22.34 -5.47
CA GLN A 169 1.17 -20.91 -5.65
C GLN A 169 2.52 -20.49 -5.06
N LEU A 170 2.89 -21.00 -3.88
CA LEU A 170 4.19 -20.75 -3.27
C LEU A 170 5.32 -21.26 -4.17
N LEU A 171 5.24 -22.49 -4.67
CA LEU A 171 6.23 -23.03 -5.60
C LEU A 171 6.31 -22.21 -6.89
N LYS A 172 5.16 -21.92 -7.51
CA LYS A 172 5.07 -21.12 -8.74
C LYS A 172 5.71 -19.75 -8.56
N HIS A 173 5.55 -19.10 -7.42
CA HIS A 173 6.09 -17.78 -7.15
C HIS A 173 7.54 -17.81 -6.64
N LEU A 174 7.95 -18.86 -5.92
CA LEU A 174 9.33 -19.07 -5.51
C LEU A 174 10.24 -19.32 -6.71
N GLN A 175 9.78 -20.09 -7.71
CA GLN A 175 10.53 -20.37 -8.94
C GLN A 175 10.78 -19.12 -9.81
N LYS A 176 10.16 -17.98 -9.49
CA LYS A 176 10.38 -16.73 -10.21
C LYS A 176 11.59 -15.95 -9.69
N TYR A 177 12.13 -16.30 -8.53
CA TYR A 177 13.38 -15.73 -8.02
C TYR A 177 14.60 -16.35 -8.72
N PRO A 178 15.76 -15.68 -8.71
CA PRO A 178 17.00 -16.27 -9.22
C PRO A 178 17.32 -17.64 -8.60
N PRO A 179 17.82 -18.62 -9.38
CA PRO A 179 18.06 -19.99 -8.89
C PRO A 179 18.95 -20.07 -7.64
N ASP A 180 19.91 -19.15 -7.49
CA ASP A 180 20.81 -19.09 -6.34
C ASP A 180 20.10 -18.60 -5.06
N VAL A 181 19.11 -17.70 -5.19
CA VAL A 181 18.24 -17.28 -4.09
C VAL A 181 17.35 -18.43 -3.67
N VAL A 182 16.72 -19.10 -4.63
CA VAL A 182 15.88 -20.28 -4.37
C VAL A 182 16.70 -21.37 -3.68
N GLY A 183 17.89 -21.68 -4.21
CA GLY A 183 18.80 -22.68 -3.66
C GLY A 183 19.26 -22.40 -2.23
N ARG A 184 19.33 -21.14 -1.81
CA ARG A 184 19.72 -20.75 -0.44
C ARG A 184 18.53 -20.59 0.53
N THR A 185 17.31 -20.57 0.03
CA THR A 185 16.10 -20.31 0.84
C THR A 185 15.63 -21.57 1.59
N ASN A 186 16.10 -21.76 2.83
CA ASN A 186 15.66 -22.89 3.68
C ASN A 186 14.31 -22.68 4.36
N SER A 187 13.88 -21.42 4.51
CA SER A 187 12.60 -21.08 5.10
C SER A 187 11.90 -19.97 4.31
N LEU A 188 10.57 -20.06 4.20
CA LEU A 188 9.69 -19.04 3.69
C LEU A 188 8.86 -18.49 4.84
N GLU A 189 8.83 -17.17 4.90
CA GLU A 189 7.92 -16.48 5.77
C GLU A 189 6.85 -15.82 4.91
N ILE A 190 5.59 -16.11 5.24
CA ILE A 190 4.43 -15.65 4.47
C ILE A 190 3.54 -14.72 5.29
N SER A 191 2.95 -13.74 4.62
CA SER A 191 1.87 -12.91 5.18
C SER A 191 0.61 -13.08 4.35
N LEU A 192 -0.52 -13.22 5.01
CA LEU A 192 -1.83 -13.24 4.36
C LEU A 192 -2.50 -11.87 4.47
N ASN A 193 -3.37 -11.56 3.52
CA ASN A 193 -4.24 -10.40 3.59
C ASN A 193 -5.65 -10.76 3.13
N VAL A 194 -6.65 -10.26 3.86
CA VAL A 194 -8.07 -10.42 3.52
C VAL A 194 -8.70 -9.04 3.52
N ASP A 195 -9.25 -8.62 2.39
CA ASP A 195 -9.91 -7.33 2.24
C ASP A 195 -10.93 -7.35 1.09
N GLY A 196 -11.81 -6.35 1.05
CA GLY A 196 -12.80 -6.15 0.00
C GLY A 196 -12.38 -5.07 -1.01
N LEU A 197 -12.54 -5.37 -2.29
CA LEU A 197 -12.21 -4.50 -3.41
C LEU A 197 -13.45 -4.22 -4.27
N PRO A 198 -14.08 -3.04 -4.14
CA PRO A 198 -15.16 -2.62 -5.03
C PRO A 198 -14.67 -2.53 -6.48
N LEU A 199 -15.33 -3.24 -7.39
CA LEU A 199 -14.89 -3.28 -8.81
C LEU A 199 -15.44 -2.11 -9.62
N PHE A 200 -16.73 -1.81 -9.48
CA PHE A 200 -17.43 -0.80 -10.27
C PHE A 200 -18.01 0.28 -9.37
N LYS A 201 -18.06 1.52 -9.85
CA LYS A 201 -18.59 2.66 -9.07
C LYS A 201 -20.13 2.63 -8.93
N SER A 202 -20.82 1.98 -9.86
CA SER A 202 -22.28 1.96 -10.00
C SER A 202 -22.92 0.61 -9.61
N SER A 203 -22.16 -0.30 -9.00
CA SER A 203 -22.62 -1.62 -8.58
C SER A 203 -22.15 -1.92 -7.17
N SER A 204 -22.92 -2.69 -6.41
CA SER A 204 -22.52 -3.20 -5.08
C SER A 204 -21.52 -4.35 -5.16
N THR A 205 -21.13 -4.78 -6.36
CA THR A 205 -20.23 -5.92 -6.57
C THR A 205 -18.80 -5.64 -6.12
N SER A 206 -18.22 -6.60 -5.41
CA SER A 206 -16.84 -6.52 -4.91
C SER A 206 -16.11 -7.85 -5.11
N LEU A 207 -14.79 -7.76 -5.29
CA LEU A 207 -13.89 -8.90 -5.07
C LEU A 207 -13.53 -8.97 -3.60
N TRP A 208 -13.44 -10.17 -3.04
CA TRP A 208 -12.86 -10.41 -1.71
C TRP A 208 -11.74 -11.43 -1.87
N PRO A 209 -10.53 -10.99 -2.27
CA PRO A 209 -9.39 -11.88 -2.38
C PRO A 209 -8.83 -12.23 -0.99
N VAL A 210 -8.24 -13.42 -0.91
CA VAL A 210 -7.18 -13.68 0.07
C VAL A 210 -5.86 -13.66 -0.68
N LEU A 211 -5.01 -12.71 -0.31
CA LEU A 211 -3.67 -12.54 -0.88
C LEU A 211 -2.64 -13.17 0.05
N CYS A 212 -1.58 -13.72 -0.53
CA CYS A 212 -0.40 -14.22 0.14
C CYS A 212 0.82 -13.46 -0.37
N ALA A 213 1.76 -13.17 0.53
CA ALA A 213 3.02 -12.54 0.22
C ALA A 213 4.18 -13.36 0.77
N ILE A 214 5.24 -13.56 -0.02
CA ILE A 214 6.54 -14.06 0.47
C ILE A 214 7.34 -12.85 0.95
N VAL A 215 7.62 -12.75 2.24
CA VAL A 215 8.08 -11.49 2.85
C VAL A 215 9.56 -11.46 3.25
N ASN A 216 10.17 -12.63 3.48
CA ASN A 216 11.59 -12.76 3.83
C ASN A 216 12.53 -12.90 2.62
N VAL A 217 11.98 -13.12 1.42
CA VAL A 217 12.74 -13.08 0.15
C VAL A 217 12.45 -11.77 -0.57
N LYS A 218 13.47 -11.14 -1.15
CA LYS A 218 13.33 -9.88 -1.89
C LYS A 218 13.51 -10.11 -3.39
N PRO A 219 12.74 -9.39 -4.23
CA PRO A 219 11.68 -8.45 -3.86
C PRO A 219 10.43 -9.14 -3.31
N VAL A 220 9.61 -8.44 -2.50
CA VAL A 220 8.37 -9.03 -1.96
C VAL A 220 7.39 -9.29 -3.09
N VAL A 221 6.86 -10.51 -3.15
CA VAL A 221 5.91 -10.95 -4.18
C VAL A 221 4.57 -11.23 -3.52
N VAL A 222 3.52 -10.58 -4.03
CA VAL A 222 2.12 -10.79 -3.63
C VAL A 222 1.38 -11.56 -4.72
N PHE A 223 0.51 -12.49 -4.34
CA PHE A 223 -0.34 -13.27 -5.23
C PHE A 223 -1.61 -13.73 -4.52
N PRO A 224 -2.71 -13.99 -5.23
CA PRO A 224 -3.92 -14.49 -4.59
C PRO A 224 -3.84 -16.00 -4.39
N VAL A 225 -4.51 -16.45 -3.33
CA VAL A 225 -4.76 -17.86 -3.02
C VAL A 225 -6.26 -18.17 -3.01
N VAL A 226 -7.08 -17.17 -2.72
CA VAL A 226 -8.54 -17.23 -2.88
C VAL A 226 -8.99 -16.01 -3.65
N LEU A 227 -9.89 -16.19 -4.60
CA LEU A 227 -10.67 -15.11 -5.18
C LEU A 227 -12.15 -15.39 -4.92
N THR A 228 -12.86 -14.37 -4.45
CA THR A 228 -14.32 -14.40 -4.42
C THR A 228 -14.91 -13.17 -5.08
N TYR A 229 -16.10 -13.32 -5.64
CA TYR A 229 -16.83 -12.25 -6.30
C TYR A 229 -18.33 -12.34 -5.99
N GLY A 230 -18.91 -11.22 -5.57
CA GLY A 230 -20.35 -11.17 -5.27
C GLY A 230 -20.87 -9.75 -5.05
N HIS A 231 -22.18 -9.64 -4.85
CA HIS A 231 -22.90 -8.38 -4.59
C HIS A 231 -22.80 -7.89 -3.13
N SER A 232 -22.18 -8.69 -2.27
CA SER A 232 -21.95 -8.42 -0.86
C SER A 232 -20.59 -8.98 -0.44
N LYS A 233 -20.15 -8.63 0.76
CA LYS A 233 -19.07 -9.33 1.47
C LYS A 233 -19.43 -10.82 1.70
N PRO A 234 -18.43 -11.69 1.97
CA PRO A 234 -18.68 -13.08 2.38
C PRO A 234 -19.68 -13.15 3.54
N LYS A 235 -20.64 -14.07 3.43
CA LYS A 235 -21.68 -14.29 4.46
C LYS A 235 -21.12 -14.99 5.70
N ASP A 236 -20.14 -15.85 5.50
CA ASP A 236 -19.52 -16.73 6.48
C ASP A 236 -18.03 -16.91 6.14
N LEU A 237 -17.35 -17.80 6.85
CA LEU A 237 -15.92 -18.07 6.71
C LEU A 237 -15.62 -19.32 5.86
N GLU A 238 -16.62 -19.92 5.19
CA GLU A 238 -16.42 -21.13 4.37
C GLU A 238 -15.43 -20.89 3.21
N PHE A 239 -15.35 -19.65 2.71
CA PHE A 239 -14.37 -19.27 1.67
C PHE A 239 -12.90 -19.41 2.11
N LEU A 240 -12.63 -19.60 3.41
CA LEU A 240 -11.28 -19.82 3.93
C LEU A 240 -10.93 -21.30 4.11
N GLU A 241 -11.88 -22.23 4.03
CA GLU A 241 -11.69 -23.63 4.42
C GLU A 241 -10.52 -24.32 3.70
N GLU A 242 -10.48 -24.26 2.36
CA GLU A 242 -9.40 -24.87 1.59
C GLU A 242 -8.04 -24.25 1.91
N LEU A 243 -8.01 -22.92 2.06
CA LEU A 243 -6.78 -22.22 2.45
C LEU A 243 -6.30 -22.65 3.83
N ILE A 244 -7.20 -22.80 4.79
CA ILE A 244 -6.85 -23.21 6.15
C ILE A 244 -6.29 -24.63 6.16
N GLY A 245 -6.89 -25.56 5.41
CA GLY A 245 -6.36 -26.92 5.25
C GLY A 245 -4.98 -26.94 4.61
N ASP A 246 -4.77 -26.22 3.51
CA ASP A 246 -3.45 -26.14 2.87
C ASP A 246 -2.42 -25.44 3.77
N LEU A 247 -2.84 -24.40 4.50
CA LEU A 247 -1.97 -23.68 5.42
C LEU A 247 -1.53 -24.56 6.59
N ASP A 248 -2.44 -25.34 7.17
CA ASP A 248 -2.11 -26.33 8.21
C ASP A 248 -1.03 -27.29 7.72
N ASN A 249 -1.27 -27.91 6.56
CA ASN A 249 -0.34 -28.85 5.95
C ASN A 249 1.02 -28.21 5.64
N VAL A 250 1.06 -26.98 5.11
CA VAL A 250 2.32 -26.30 4.77
C VAL A 250 3.08 -25.81 6.01
N LEU A 251 2.37 -25.43 7.08
CA LEU A 251 3.00 -25.06 8.36
C LEU A 251 3.58 -26.29 9.07
N GLU A 252 2.90 -27.44 9.01
CA GLU A 252 3.35 -28.69 9.64
C GLU A 252 4.46 -29.38 8.83
N ASN A 253 4.23 -29.55 7.53
CA ASN A 253 5.05 -30.41 6.68
C ASN A 253 6.05 -29.65 5.81
N GLY A 254 5.99 -28.31 5.77
CA GLY A 254 6.81 -27.47 4.90
C GLY A 254 6.45 -27.59 3.41
N LEU A 255 7.34 -27.10 2.55
CA LEU A 255 7.18 -27.05 1.10
C LEU A 255 8.31 -27.81 0.39
N GLN A 256 7.96 -28.82 -0.40
CA GLN A 256 8.93 -29.59 -1.18
C GLN A 256 9.35 -28.82 -2.45
N CYS A 257 10.59 -28.34 -2.51
CA CYS A 257 11.13 -27.56 -3.62
C CYS A 257 12.46 -28.15 -4.10
N GLY A 258 12.49 -28.70 -5.33
CA GLY A 258 13.73 -29.19 -5.95
C GLY A 258 14.44 -30.29 -5.14
N GLY A 259 13.69 -31.18 -4.49
CA GLY A 259 14.25 -32.23 -3.63
C GLY A 259 14.61 -31.77 -2.20
N ARG A 260 14.53 -30.47 -1.90
CA ARG A 260 14.75 -29.92 -0.56
C ARG A 260 13.43 -29.56 0.11
N LEU A 261 13.36 -29.78 1.41
CA LEU A 261 12.27 -29.28 2.24
C LEU A 261 12.54 -27.82 2.65
N VAL A 262 11.57 -26.94 2.40
CA VAL A 262 11.60 -25.53 2.78
C VAL A 262 10.57 -25.31 3.88
N GLU A 263 11.01 -24.88 5.06
CA GLU A 263 10.10 -24.59 6.18
C GLU A 263 9.21 -23.40 5.82
N VAL A 264 7.93 -23.43 6.22
CA VAL A 264 7.03 -22.30 5.98
C VAL A 264 6.48 -21.80 7.31
N THR A 265 6.52 -20.49 7.52
CA THR A 265 5.99 -19.83 8.71
C THR A 265 5.01 -18.73 8.33
N LEU A 266 3.92 -18.62 9.09
CA LEU A 266 2.99 -17.50 8.95
C LEU A 266 3.47 -16.33 9.81
N ARG A 267 3.95 -15.26 9.18
CA ARG A 267 4.27 -14.00 9.85
C ARG A 267 3.03 -13.37 10.44
N CYS A 268 2.02 -13.13 9.62
CA CYS A 268 0.79 -12.45 10.02
C CYS A 268 -0.35 -12.55 9.01
N VAL A 269 -1.56 -12.25 9.47
CA VAL A 269 -2.77 -12.04 8.68
C VAL A 269 -3.17 -10.57 8.78
N VAL A 270 -2.84 -9.80 7.75
CA VAL A 270 -3.04 -8.36 7.66
C VAL A 270 -4.44 -8.05 7.15
N CYS A 271 -5.24 -7.35 7.95
CA CYS A 271 -6.59 -6.94 7.57
C CYS A 271 -6.87 -5.51 8.05
N ASP A 272 -7.75 -4.80 7.34
CA ASP A 272 -8.41 -3.63 7.93
C ASP A 272 -9.29 -4.05 9.12
N ALA A 273 -9.79 -3.10 9.92
CA ALA A 273 -10.53 -3.45 11.15
C ALA A 273 -11.84 -4.22 10.89
N PRO A 274 -12.69 -3.85 9.92
CA PRO A 274 -13.85 -4.64 9.53
C PRO A 274 -13.52 -6.07 9.05
N ALA A 275 -12.55 -6.24 8.16
CA ALA A 275 -12.17 -7.56 7.65
C ALA A 275 -11.51 -8.41 8.74
N ARG A 276 -10.70 -7.80 9.63
CA ARG A 276 -10.16 -8.50 10.80
C ARG A 276 -11.27 -9.05 11.69
N ALA A 277 -12.29 -8.23 11.98
CA ALA A 277 -13.42 -8.67 12.80
C ALA A 277 -14.20 -9.82 12.16
N LEU A 278 -14.38 -9.79 10.83
CA LEU A 278 -14.98 -10.90 10.08
C LEU A 278 -14.12 -12.18 10.23
N VAL A 279 -12.85 -12.12 9.83
CA VAL A 279 -11.94 -13.27 9.81
C VAL A 279 -11.75 -13.88 11.19
N LYS A 280 -11.69 -13.05 12.24
CA LYS A 280 -11.55 -13.51 13.63
C LYS A 280 -12.86 -13.93 14.28
N GLY A 281 -14.01 -13.63 13.65
CA GLY A 281 -15.32 -13.84 14.27
C GLY A 281 -15.52 -13.00 15.53
N THR A 282 -15.09 -11.74 15.52
CA THR A 282 -15.16 -10.81 16.67
C THR A 282 -16.08 -9.61 16.42
N LYS A 283 -16.29 -8.81 17.46
CA LYS A 283 -17.00 -7.53 17.35
C LYS A 283 -16.24 -6.55 16.50
N LEU A 284 -16.99 -5.76 15.73
CA LEU A 284 -16.47 -4.60 15.03
C LEU A 284 -15.82 -3.62 16.01
N CYS A 285 -14.85 -2.86 15.51
CA CYS A 285 -14.11 -1.84 16.26
C CYS A 285 -15.01 -0.75 16.89
N SER A 286 -16.22 -0.56 16.37
CA SER A 286 -17.25 0.35 16.89
C SER A 286 -18.08 -0.22 18.05
N GLY A 287 -17.92 -1.50 18.39
CA GLY A 287 -18.61 -2.14 19.51
C GLY A 287 -17.91 -1.91 20.85
N TYR A 288 -18.61 -2.15 21.96
CA TYR A 288 -18.07 -1.98 23.32
C TYR A 288 -16.85 -2.85 23.65
N PHE A 289 -16.67 -3.98 22.97
CA PHE A 289 -15.49 -4.84 23.12
C PHE A 289 -14.80 -4.99 21.76
N GLY A 290 -14.59 -3.88 21.05
CA GLY A 290 -14.06 -3.88 19.69
C GLY A 290 -12.53 -3.92 19.57
N CYS A 291 -11.79 -3.83 20.68
CA CYS A 291 -10.32 -3.90 20.63
C CYS A 291 -9.82 -5.36 20.55
N ASP A 292 -9.01 -5.64 19.53
CA ASP A 292 -8.40 -6.96 19.30
C ASP A 292 -7.22 -7.25 20.22
N LYS A 293 -6.62 -6.22 20.81
CA LYS A 293 -5.37 -6.33 21.60
C LYS A 293 -5.62 -6.27 23.10
N CYS A 294 -6.73 -5.69 23.55
CA CYS A 294 -7.04 -5.54 24.96
C CYS A 294 -8.51 -5.79 25.30
N ALA A 295 -8.78 -6.11 26.56
CA ALA A 295 -10.09 -6.45 27.07
C ALA A 295 -10.93 -5.25 27.54
N GLN A 296 -10.39 -4.03 27.44
CA GLN A 296 -11.08 -2.81 27.85
C GLN A 296 -12.48 -2.70 27.21
N LYS A 297 -13.49 -2.54 28.07
CA LYS A 297 -14.85 -2.17 27.65
C LYS A 297 -14.88 -0.70 27.28
N GLY A 298 -15.31 -0.39 26.06
CA GLY A 298 -15.56 0.97 25.60
C GLY A 298 -16.73 1.63 26.33
N LEU A 299 -16.78 2.95 26.25
CA LEU A 299 -17.84 3.80 26.81
C LEU A 299 -18.54 4.57 25.69
N TRP A 300 -19.86 4.73 25.81
CA TRP A 300 -20.65 5.50 24.85
C TRP A 300 -20.71 6.98 25.23
N ILE A 301 -20.07 7.83 24.43
CA ILE A 301 -20.07 9.30 24.56
C ILE A 301 -20.44 9.90 23.20
N GLY A 302 -21.68 9.63 22.75
CA GLY A 302 -22.14 9.88 21.37
C GLY A 302 -21.53 8.95 20.31
N ARG A 303 -20.48 8.22 20.67
CA ARG A 303 -19.82 7.12 19.96
C ARG A 303 -19.06 6.27 20.97
N VAL A 304 -18.66 5.06 20.60
CA VAL A 304 -17.82 4.22 21.46
C VAL A 304 -16.39 4.77 21.52
N THR A 305 -15.89 4.92 22.74
CA THR A 305 -14.55 5.42 23.08
C THR A 305 -13.86 4.49 24.08
N TYR A 306 -12.54 4.54 24.15
CA TYR A 306 -11.71 3.69 25.03
C TYR A 306 -10.77 4.58 25.85
N PRO A 307 -11.16 4.98 27.07
CA PRO A 307 -10.48 6.03 27.83
C PRO A 307 -9.21 5.57 28.57
N LEU A 308 -9.04 4.28 28.83
CA LEU A 308 -7.87 3.76 29.55
C LEU A 308 -6.68 3.68 28.61
N VAL A 309 -5.55 4.21 29.09
CA VAL A 309 -4.25 4.25 28.40
C VAL A 309 -3.24 3.33 29.10
N LYS A 310 -3.35 3.16 30.43
CA LYS A 310 -2.45 2.36 31.26
C LYS A 310 -3.22 1.27 31.99
N ASP A 311 -2.47 0.28 32.47
CA ASP A 311 -2.98 -0.86 33.24
C ASP A 311 -4.13 -1.58 32.53
N ILE A 312 -4.02 -1.65 31.19
CA ILE A 312 -5.01 -2.27 30.33
C ILE A 312 -4.73 -3.77 30.28
N GLU A 313 -5.74 -4.57 30.62
CA GLU A 313 -5.68 -6.01 30.44
C GLU A 313 -5.55 -6.36 28.96
N LEU A 314 -4.44 -6.98 28.59
CA LEU A 314 -4.16 -7.42 27.22
C LEU A 314 -4.80 -8.78 26.94
N ARG A 315 -5.25 -8.97 25.70
CA ARG A 315 -5.71 -10.27 25.24
C ARG A 315 -4.50 -11.17 24.98
N THR A 316 -4.65 -12.43 25.34
CA THR A 316 -3.71 -13.51 25.00
C THR A 316 -4.37 -14.48 24.02
N ASP A 317 -3.56 -15.28 23.32
CA ASP A 317 -4.06 -16.37 22.47
C ASP A 317 -5.02 -17.30 23.24
N LEU A 318 -4.63 -17.70 24.46
CA LEU A 318 -5.46 -18.53 25.34
C LEU A 318 -6.80 -17.86 25.65
N SER A 319 -6.78 -16.60 26.12
CA SER A 319 -8.01 -15.87 26.47
C SER A 319 -8.96 -15.70 25.28
N PHE A 320 -8.41 -15.62 24.07
CA PHE A 320 -9.16 -15.51 22.82
C PHE A 320 -9.79 -16.85 22.44
N ARG A 321 -9.03 -17.95 22.51
CA ARG A 321 -9.48 -19.30 22.16
C ARG A 321 -10.53 -19.82 23.14
N GLU A 322 -10.35 -19.54 24.42
CA GLU A 322 -11.31 -19.85 25.49
C GLU A 322 -12.52 -18.90 25.51
N LYS A 323 -12.50 -17.84 24.70
CA LYS A 323 -13.55 -16.82 24.63
C LYS A 323 -13.91 -16.20 25.98
N VAL A 324 -12.91 -15.97 26.85
CA VAL A 324 -13.07 -15.42 28.21
C VAL A 324 -13.95 -14.16 28.24
N ASN A 325 -13.83 -13.31 27.21
CA ASN A 325 -14.74 -12.19 26.99
C ASN A 325 -15.76 -12.52 25.90
N GLU A 326 -16.85 -13.19 26.25
CA GLU A 326 -17.92 -13.56 25.31
C GLU A 326 -18.43 -12.35 24.49
N GLY A 327 -18.47 -11.17 25.13
CA GLY A 327 -18.87 -9.91 24.51
C GLY A 327 -17.96 -9.44 23.37
N HIS A 328 -16.77 -10.01 23.19
CA HIS A 328 -15.86 -9.74 22.07
C HIS A 328 -16.10 -10.65 20.86
N HIS A 329 -16.74 -11.81 21.04
CA HIS A 329 -16.86 -12.85 20.02
C HIS A 329 -18.25 -12.88 19.38
N HIS A 330 -18.30 -13.24 18.10
CA HIS A 330 -19.50 -13.57 17.33
C HIS A 330 -19.47 -14.98 16.74
N GLY A 331 -18.30 -15.62 16.73
CA GLY A 331 -18.12 -16.96 16.19
C GLY A 331 -16.76 -17.53 16.57
N THR A 332 -16.36 -18.60 15.88
CA THR A 332 -15.01 -19.18 15.96
C THR A 332 -14.34 -18.99 14.62
N SER A 333 -13.14 -18.41 14.63
CA SER A 333 -12.32 -18.29 13.42
C SER A 333 -11.75 -19.66 13.02
N PRO A 334 -11.69 -20.02 11.73
CA PRO A 334 -11.03 -21.26 11.31
C PRO A 334 -9.51 -21.22 11.56
N PHE A 335 -8.91 -20.02 11.72
CA PHE A 335 -7.52 -19.88 12.16
C PHE A 335 -7.27 -20.42 13.57
N CYS A 336 -8.32 -20.59 14.40
CA CYS A 336 -8.18 -21.27 15.69
C CYS A 336 -7.81 -22.76 15.53
N ASN A 337 -7.98 -23.37 14.35
CA ASN A 337 -7.55 -24.75 14.12
C ASN A 337 -6.04 -24.86 13.88
N LEU A 338 -5.36 -23.74 13.64
CA LEU A 338 -3.94 -23.68 13.33
C LEU A 338 -3.11 -23.33 14.57
N PRO A 339 -1.80 -23.66 14.58
CA PRO A 339 -0.85 -23.21 15.61
C PRO A 339 -0.47 -21.73 15.44
N VAL A 340 -1.47 -20.85 15.34
CA VAL A 340 -1.33 -19.42 15.09
C VAL A 340 -1.87 -18.64 16.29
N ASP A 341 -1.06 -17.70 16.81
CA ASP A 341 -1.48 -16.81 17.89
C ASP A 341 -2.53 -15.82 17.38
N MET A 342 -3.76 -15.96 17.89
CA MET A 342 -4.94 -15.20 17.44
C MET A 342 -4.90 -13.71 17.81
N VAL A 343 -3.95 -13.28 18.63
CA VAL A 343 -3.74 -11.87 19.00
C VAL A 343 -2.54 -11.31 18.26
N LYS A 344 -1.37 -11.96 18.36
CA LYS A 344 -0.11 -11.45 17.81
C LYS A 344 -0.07 -11.52 16.29
N LYS A 345 -0.51 -12.64 15.68
CA LYS A 345 -0.44 -12.84 14.22
C LYS A 345 -1.50 -12.05 13.45
N PHE A 346 -2.36 -11.29 14.13
CA PHE A 346 -3.33 -10.37 13.53
C PHE A 346 -2.96 -8.92 13.87
N PRO A 347 -2.04 -8.29 13.12
CA PRO A 347 -1.53 -6.97 13.45
C PRO A 347 -2.56 -5.85 13.30
N ILE A 348 -2.28 -4.73 13.97
CA ILE A 348 -2.93 -3.46 13.67
C ILE A 348 -2.27 -2.88 12.42
N ASP A 349 -3.02 -2.84 11.31
CA ASP A 349 -2.52 -2.23 10.09
C ASP A 349 -2.48 -0.69 10.21
N TYR A 350 -1.27 -0.16 10.33
CA TYR A 350 -1.04 1.28 10.47
C TYR A 350 -1.43 2.09 9.22
N MET A 351 -1.52 1.47 8.04
CA MET A 351 -2.00 2.15 6.83
C MET A 351 -3.44 2.64 7.04
N HIS A 352 -4.34 1.74 7.47
CA HIS A 352 -5.73 2.07 7.75
C HIS A 352 -5.91 2.78 9.09
N GLN A 353 -5.22 2.32 10.14
CA GLN A 353 -5.43 2.83 11.49
C GLN A 353 -4.78 4.19 11.72
N LEU A 354 -3.51 4.36 11.32
CA LEU A 354 -2.73 5.56 11.62
C LEU A 354 -2.85 6.60 10.50
N CYS A 355 -2.57 6.21 9.25
CA CYS A 355 -2.56 7.13 8.12
C CYS A 355 -3.99 7.56 7.74
N LEU A 356 -4.85 6.60 7.37
CA LEU A 356 -6.24 6.89 6.99
C LEU A 356 -7.17 7.16 8.19
N GLY A 357 -6.79 6.70 9.38
CA GLY A 357 -7.57 6.85 10.60
C GLY A 357 -7.19 8.09 11.39
N VAL A 358 -6.06 8.06 12.11
CA VAL A 358 -5.66 9.11 13.05
C VAL A 358 -5.22 10.40 12.34
N MET A 359 -4.31 10.30 11.36
CA MET A 359 -3.77 11.49 10.67
C MET A 359 -4.87 12.22 9.90
N ARG A 360 -5.70 11.48 9.15
CA ARG A 360 -6.88 12.05 8.50
C ARG A 360 -7.83 12.71 9.51
N LYS A 361 -8.10 12.06 10.64
CA LYS A 361 -8.95 12.61 11.71
C LYS A 361 -8.41 13.95 12.21
N LEU A 362 -7.13 14.05 12.53
CA LEU A 362 -6.51 15.28 13.00
C LEU A 362 -6.67 16.43 11.99
N ILE A 363 -6.32 16.21 10.72
CA ILE A 363 -6.44 17.22 9.67
C ILE A 363 -7.90 17.69 9.55
N LEU A 364 -8.85 16.75 9.49
CA LEU A 364 -10.27 17.10 9.40
C LEU A 364 -10.78 17.82 10.66
N THR A 365 -10.27 17.48 11.85
CA THR A 365 -10.59 18.21 13.08
C THR A 365 -10.07 19.65 13.03
N TRP A 366 -8.85 19.88 12.53
CA TRP A 366 -8.32 21.24 12.38
C TRP A 366 -9.04 22.03 11.28
N MET A 367 -9.48 21.39 10.19
CA MET A 367 -10.17 22.10 9.09
C MET A 367 -11.66 22.32 9.34
N ARG A 368 -12.34 21.36 9.97
CA ARG A 368 -13.81 21.26 10.01
C ARG A 368 -14.37 20.98 11.40
N GLY A 369 -13.51 20.87 12.42
CA GLY A 369 -13.92 20.63 13.79
C GLY A 369 -14.53 21.84 14.50
N LYS A 370 -14.65 21.72 15.82
CA LYS A 370 -15.19 22.78 16.68
C LYS A 370 -14.31 24.04 16.64
N ARG A 371 -14.89 25.21 16.87
CA ARG A 371 -14.20 26.51 16.74
C ARG A 371 -12.97 26.60 17.65
N GLU A 372 -12.99 25.94 18.79
CA GLU A 372 -11.92 25.92 19.77
C GLU A 372 -10.67 25.20 19.29
N VAL A 373 -10.76 24.36 18.24
CA VAL A 373 -9.65 23.56 17.69
C VAL A 373 -9.36 23.81 16.21
N LYS A 374 -10.31 24.43 15.52
CA LYS A 374 -10.27 24.69 14.09
C LYS A 374 -9.33 25.86 13.75
N ILE A 375 -8.60 25.72 12.65
CA ILE A 375 -7.81 26.81 12.05
C ILE A 375 -8.64 27.61 11.04
N SER A 376 -8.24 28.86 10.79
CA SER A 376 -8.94 29.75 9.85
C SER A 376 -8.83 29.27 8.40
N ALA A 377 -9.72 29.74 7.53
CA ALA A 377 -9.66 29.42 6.10
C ALA A 377 -8.33 29.87 5.47
N GLY A 378 -7.85 31.06 5.82
CA GLY A 378 -6.55 31.56 5.37
C GLY A 378 -5.38 30.68 5.83
N GLN A 379 -5.42 30.17 7.07
CA GLN A 379 -4.42 29.22 7.56
C GLN A 379 -4.45 27.89 6.78
N VAL A 380 -5.64 27.39 6.42
CA VAL A 380 -5.78 26.20 5.57
C VAL A 380 -5.17 26.43 4.19
N GLU A 381 -5.41 27.60 3.59
CA GLU A 381 -4.83 28.00 2.30
C GLU A 381 -3.31 28.17 2.37
N THR A 382 -2.79 28.75 3.45
CA THR A 382 -1.35 28.83 3.70
C THR A 382 -0.72 27.45 3.80
N ILE A 383 -1.31 26.51 4.54
CA ILE A 383 -0.80 25.11 4.59
C ILE A 383 -0.85 24.48 3.20
N GLY A 384 -1.93 24.70 2.46
CA GLY A 384 -2.08 24.22 1.08
C GLY A 384 -0.96 24.74 0.18
N SER A 385 -0.67 26.04 0.22
CA SER A 385 0.40 26.68 -0.57
C SER A 385 1.77 26.12 -0.19
N LYS A 386 2.10 26.06 1.11
CA LYS A 386 3.35 25.45 1.59
C LYS A 386 3.51 24.00 1.12
N LEU A 387 2.44 23.20 1.09
CA LEU A 387 2.50 21.84 0.56
C LEU A 387 2.81 21.81 -0.94
N LEU A 388 2.24 22.73 -1.72
CA LEU A 388 2.51 22.84 -3.15
C LEU A 388 3.95 23.30 -3.43
N ASP A 389 4.48 24.20 -2.62
CA ASP A 389 5.88 24.66 -2.71
C ASP A 389 6.87 23.53 -2.46
N LEU A 390 6.53 22.58 -1.57
CA LEU A 390 7.36 21.42 -1.28
C LEU A 390 7.43 20.41 -2.44
N LYS A 391 6.57 20.49 -3.47
CA LYS A 391 6.55 19.51 -4.57
C LYS A 391 7.90 19.35 -5.26
N SER A 392 8.63 20.44 -5.49
CA SER A 392 9.94 20.40 -6.13
C SER A 392 11.00 19.66 -5.30
N CYS A 393 10.81 19.61 -3.98
CA CYS A 393 11.72 18.98 -3.03
C CYS A 393 11.38 17.52 -2.73
N ILE A 394 10.33 16.95 -3.33
CA ILE A 394 9.92 15.56 -3.09
C ILE A 394 10.61 14.62 -4.08
N PRO A 395 11.46 13.67 -3.62
CA PRO A 395 12.10 12.69 -4.48
C PRO A 395 11.09 11.74 -5.15
N ASN A 396 11.50 11.16 -6.28
CA ASN A 396 10.71 10.19 -7.04
C ASN A 396 10.46 8.85 -6.29
N THR A 397 11.13 8.63 -5.16
CA THR A 397 10.92 7.47 -4.27
C THR A 397 9.60 7.55 -3.50
N PHE A 398 9.01 8.75 -3.38
CA PHE A 398 7.67 8.91 -2.86
C PHE A 398 6.64 8.56 -3.93
N ALA A 399 5.64 7.76 -3.58
CA ALA A 399 4.59 7.34 -4.51
C ALA A 399 3.75 8.50 -5.09
N ARG A 400 3.72 9.67 -4.41
CA ARG A 400 2.93 10.85 -4.79
C ARG A 400 3.63 12.14 -4.35
N GLU A 401 3.53 13.17 -5.17
CA GLU A 401 3.83 14.55 -4.78
C GLU A 401 2.72 15.11 -3.85
N PRO A 402 3.05 16.05 -2.94
CA PRO A 402 2.07 16.66 -2.04
C PRO A 402 0.95 17.37 -2.80
N ARG A 403 -0.26 17.28 -2.26
CA ARG A 403 -1.42 18.07 -2.73
C ARG A 403 -1.86 19.03 -1.62
N GLY A 404 -2.58 20.09 -1.99
CA GLY A 404 -3.16 21.01 -1.04
C GLY A 404 -4.28 20.37 -0.19
N LEU A 405 -4.62 21.01 0.93
CA LEU A 405 -5.67 20.53 1.83
C LEU A 405 -7.08 20.56 1.24
N ALA A 406 -7.32 21.33 0.17
CA ALA A 406 -8.59 21.32 -0.56
C ALA A 406 -8.97 19.92 -1.08
N ASP A 407 -7.96 19.09 -1.41
CA ASP A 407 -8.14 17.74 -1.92
C ASP A 407 -8.10 16.65 -0.84
N VAL A 408 -8.07 17.00 0.46
CA VAL A 408 -7.82 16.06 1.56
C VAL A 408 -8.78 14.85 1.58
N ASP A 409 -10.03 15.02 1.13
CA ASP A 409 -11.00 13.92 1.05
C ASP A 409 -10.64 12.88 -0.01
N ARG A 410 -9.79 13.25 -0.97
CA ARG A 410 -9.29 12.39 -2.05
C ARG A 410 -7.86 11.92 -1.81
N TRP A 411 -7.24 12.28 -0.67
CA TRP A 411 -5.91 11.80 -0.33
C TRP A 411 -5.91 10.29 -0.11
N LYS A 412 -4.86 9.64 -0.61
CA LYS A 412 -4.56 8.23 -0.40
C LYS A 412 -3.74 8.04 0.88
N ALA A 413 -3.66 6.81 1.36
CA ALA A 413 -2.89 6.47 2.55
C ALA A 413 -1.42 6.92 2.45
N THR A 414 -0.81 6.85 1.26
CA THR A 414 0.57 7.30 1.01
C THR A 414 0.76 8.80 1.21
N GLU A 415 -0.25 9.62 0.95
CA GLU A 415 -0.20 11.07 1.15
C GLU A 415 -0.37 11.43 2.62
N PHE A 416 -1.28 10.74 3.33
CA PHE A 416 -1.35 10.86 4.78
C PHE A 416 -0.06 10.38 5.46
N ARG A 417 0.57 9.30 4.96
CA ARG A 417 1.88 8.82 5.44
C ARG A 417 2.97 9.87 5.20
N GLN A 418 3.04 10.47 4.01
CA GLN A 418 4.00 11.53 3.70
C GLN A 418 3.82 12.74 4.63
N PHE A 419 2.57 13.18 4.84
CA PHE A 419 2.24 14.27 5.75
C PHE A 419 2.62 13.94 7.19
N LEU A 420 2.26 12.74 7.66
CA LEU A 420 2.54 12.26 9.01
C LEU A 420 4.03 12.21 9.30
N LEU A 421 4.83 11.64 8.39
CA LEU A 421 6.24 11.36 8.65
C LEU A 421 7.15 12.55 8.32
N TYR A 422 6.80 13.36 7.31
CA TYR A 422 7.71 14.37 6.75
C TYR A 422 7.08 15.76 6.69
N THR A 423 6.18 16.00 5.73
CA THR A 423 5.81 17.37 5.33
C THR A 423 4.97 18.10 6.38
N GLY A 424 4.19 17.38 7.19
CA GLY A 424 3.36 17.97 8.24
C GLY A 424 4.17 18.76 9.29
N LYS A 425 5.38 18.30 9.64
CA LYS A 425 6.26 18.99 10.59
C LYS A 425 6.64 20.40 10.11
N ILE A 426 6.80 20.55 8.80
CA ILE A 426 7.22 21.78 8.15
C ILE A 426 6.03 22.72 7.99
N VAL A 427 4.95 22.21 7.37
CA VAL A 427 3.84 23.08 6.93
C VAL A 427 2.95 23.52 8.07
N LEU A 428 2.89 22.78 9.18
CA LEU A 428 2.07 23.12 10.35
C LEU A 428 2.78 24.09 11.32
N ASN A 429 4.11 24.20 11.24
CA ASN A 429 4.89 25.04 12.14
C ASN A 429 4.52 26.52 11.97
N GLY A 430 4.30 27.20 13.11
CA GLY A 430 3.84 28.58 13.15
C GLY A 430 2.39 28.81 12.71
N ILE A 431 1.64 27.75 12.35
CA ILE A 431 0.23 27.85 11.93
C ILE A 431 -0.70 27.24 12.99
N LEU A 432 -0.42 26.02 13.43
CA LEU A 432 -1.14 25.42 14.55
C LEU A 432 -0.77 26.13 15.86
N ARG A 433 -1.71 26.16 16.82
CA ARG A 433 -1.38 26.58 18.18
C ARG A 433 -0.35 25.63 18.77
N GLN A 434 0.52 26.15 19.63
CA GLN A 434 1.67 25.41 20.17
C GLN A 434 1.30 24.04 20.72
N GLU A 435 0.24 23.93 21.54
CA GLU A 435 -0.20 22.65 22.11
C GLU A 435 -0.66 21.62 21.05
N GLN A 436 -1.30 22.09 19.97
CA GLN A 436 -1.73 21.23 18.86
C GLN A 436 -0.54 20.78 18.01
N PHE A 437 0.43 21.66 17.81
CA PHE A 437 1.65 21.35 17.08
C PHE A 437 2.52 20.35 17.85
N GLU A 438 2.75 20.58 19.14
CA GLU A 438 3.45 19.62 20.02
C GLU A 438 2.75 18.25 20.04
N HIS A 439 1.41 18.25 20.12
CA HIS A 439 0.62 17.03 20.04
C HIS A 439 0.82 16.29 18.71
N PHE A 440 0.81 17.00 17.58
CA PHE A 440 1.12 16.43 16.28
C PHE A 440 2.56 15.90 16.21
N LEU A 441 3.54 16.64 16.75
CA LEU A 441 4.94 16.22 16.76
C LEU A 441 5.13 14.92 17.55
N CYS A 442 4.44 14.73 18.68
CA CYS A 442 4.49 13.45 19.40
C CYS A 442 4.05 12.27 18.51
N LEU A 443 2.93 12.42 17.80
CA LEU A 443 2.47 11.41 16.85
C LEU A 443 3.47 11.21 15.71
N SER A 444 3.95 12.29 15.09
CA SER A 444 4.86 12.24 13.94
C SER A 444 6.18 11.57 14.30
N VAL A 445 6.81 11.96 15.42
CA VAL A 445 8.07 11.38 15.90
C VAL A 445 7.91 9.90 16.27
N ALA A 446 6.88 9.56 17.03
CA ALA A 446 6.60 8.16 17.38
C ALA A 446 6.40 7.31 16.12
N SER A 447 5.67 7.84 15.12
CA SER A 447 5.46 7.15 13.85
C SER A 447 6.76 6.96 13.06
N CYS A 448 7.62 7.98 12.99
CA CYS A 448 8.93 7.88 12.35
C CYS A 448 9.79 6.78 12.98
N ILE A 449 9.80 6.70 14.31
CA ILE A 449 10.52 5.66 15.06
C ILE A 449 9.96 4.28 14.71
N LEU A 450 8.64 4.09 14.81
CA LEU A 450 8.00 2.78 14.66
C LEU A 450 7.99 2.26 13.21
N VAL A 451 8.07 3.13 12.21
CA VAL A 451 8.16 2.75 10.80
C VAL A 451 9.60 2.37 10.39
N CYS A 452 10.62 2.99 11.00
CA CYS A 452 12.02 2.71 10.68
C CYS A 452 12.56 1.55 11.53
N PRO A 453 12.97 0.40 10.94
CA PRO A 453 13.47 -0.75 11.70
C PRO A 453 14.62 -0.41 12.66
N ARG A 454 15.57 0.42 12.21
CA ARG A 454 16.73 0.84 13.01
C ARG A 454 16.32 1.68 14.22
N LEU A 455 15.46 2.68 14.02
CA LEU A 455 14.98 3.52 15.12
C LEU A 455 14.06 2.75 16.05
N ALA A 456 13.21 1.86 15.52
CA ALA A 456 12.37 0.99 16.31
C ALA A 456 13.19 0.13 17.28
N GLN A 457 14.31 -0.44 16.84
CA GLN A 457 15.17 -1.25 17.70
C GLN A 457 15.67 -0.46 18.93
N SER A 458 16.07 0.79 18.75
CA SER A 458 16.67 1.60 19.80
C SER A 458 15.66 2.42 20.63
N TYR A 459 14.57 2.88 20.00
CA TYR A 459 13.67 3.90 20.57
C TYR A 459 12.20 3.48 20.64
N ARG A 460 11.85 2.20 20.39
CA ARG A 460 10.46 1.73 20.49
C ARG A 460 9.80 2.09 21.82
N ASP A 461 10.49 1.91 22.94
CA ASP A 461 9.89 2.16 24.26
C ASP A 461 9.64 3.67 24.48
N TYR A 462 10.47 4.53 23.89
CA TYR A 462 10.24 5.96 23.85
C TYR A 462 9.04 6.30 22.95
N ALA A 463 8.92 5.69 21.78
CA ALA A 463 7.75 5.84 20.91
C ALA A 463 6.45 5.37 21.59
N LYS A 464 6.49 4.30 22.39
CA LYS A 464 5.36 3.85 23.22
C LYS A 464 4.90 4.95 24.17
N GLN A 465 5.83 5.56 24.89
CA GLN A 465 5.54 6.67 25.80
C GLN A 465 4.93 7.87 25.06
N LEU A 466 5.44 8.20 23.87
CA LEU A 466 4.88 9.26 23.03
C LEU A 466 3.46 8.95 22.54
N MET A 467 3.16 7.70 22.18
CA MET A 467 1.80 7.29 21.80
C MET A 467 0.84 7.37 22.99
N GLU A 468 1.25 6.91 24.17
CA GLU A 468 0.45 7.08 25.41
C GLU A 468 0.17 8.56 25.70
N TYR A 469 1.21 9.41 25.61
CA TYR A 469 1.07 10.85 25.78
C TYR A 469 0.10 11.46 24.78
N PHE A 470 0.22 11.08 23.50
CA PHE A 470 -0.66 11.55 22.43
C PHE A 470 -2.13 11.21 22.74
N VAL A 471 -2.41 10.01 23.21
CA VAL A 471 -3.78 9.60 23.58
C VAL A 471 -4.27 10.39 24.80
N GLU A 472 -3.46 10.52 25.86
CA GLU A 472 -3.81 11.30 27.06
C GLU A 472 -4.07 12.79 26.74
N GLN A 473 -3.22 13.44 25.94
CA GLN A 473 -3.38 14.84 25.58
C GLN A 473 -4.47 15.07 24.54
N GLY A 474 -4.69 14.12 23.62
CA GLY A 474 -5.75 14.21 22.63
C GLY A 474 -7.14 14.34 23.28
N LYS A 475 -7.36 13.66 24.40
CA LYS A 475 -8.55 13.82 25.24
C LYS A 475 -8.75 15.26 25.72
N ILE A 476 -7.67 15.90 26.18
CA ILE A 476 -7.70 17.25 26.73
C ILE A 476 -7.95 18.28 25.62
N LEU A 477 -7.28 18.11 24.47
CA LEU A 477 -7.35 19.05 23.36
C LEU A 477 -8.63 18.94 22.53
N TYR A 478 -9.15 17.72 22.35
CA TYR A 478 -10.22 17.45 21.39
C TYR A 478 -11.49 16.86 22.03
N GLY A 479 -11.48 16.61 23.33
CA GLY A 479 -12.61 16.04 24.08
C GLY A 479 -12.59 14.52 24.17
N ASP A 480 -13.48 13.97 24.99
CA ASP A 480 -13.60 12.53 25.23
C ASP A 480 -13.95 11.75 23.95
N GLU A 481 -14.73 12.35 23.04
CA GLU A 481 -15.06 11.77 21.74
C GLU A 481 -13.86 11.55 20.81
N PHE A 482 -12.69 12.10 21.17
CA PHE A 482 -11.45 11.89 20.43
C PHE A 482 -10.97 10.44 20.53
N LEU A 483 -11.18 9.77 21.67
CA LEU A 483 -10.62 8.46 22.03
C LEU A 483 -11.36 7.27 21.39
N VAL A 484 -11.68 7.38 20.11
CA VAL A 484 -12.24 6.29 19.30
C VAL A 484 -11.21 5.18 19.09
N TYR A 485 -11.66 4.01 18.63
CA TYR A 485 -10.83 2.83 18.37
C TYR A 485 -9.47 3.14 17.72
N ASN A 486 -9.43 3.90 16.62
CA ASN A 486 -8.16 4.20 15.95
C ASN A 486 -7.19 4.94 16.89
N VAL A 487 -7.64 5.93 17.65
CA VAL A 487 -6.77 6.63 18.60
C VAL A 487 -6.32 5.71 19.74
N HIS A 488 -7.25 4.92 20.29
CA HIS A 488 -6.92 3.96 21.35
C HIS A 488 -5.90 2.92 20.91
N SER A 489 -6.06 2.35 19.71
CA SER A 489 -5.19 1.29 19.20
C SER A 489 -3.71 1.70 19.07
N MET A 490 -3.42 3.01 19.09
CA MET A 490 -2.05 3.53 19.04
C MET A 490 -1.19 3.05 20.22
N VAL A 491 -1.78 2.82 21.39
CA VAL A 491 -1.04 2.37 22.59
C VAL A 491 -0.46 0.97 22.42
N HIS A 492 -0.98 0.20 21.45
CA HIS A 492 -0.54 -1.17 21.15
C HIS A 492 0.50 -1.22 20.01
N LEU A 493 0.70 -0.15 19.23
CA LEU A 493 1.55 -0.18 18.03
C LEU A 493 3.02 -0.48 18.33
N ALA A 494 3.53 -0.02 19.48
CA ALA A 494 4.90 -0.35 19.89
C ALA A 494 5.07 -1.85 20.14
N ASP A 495 4.05 -2.52 20.67
CA ASP A 495 4.07 -3.96 20.91
C ASP A 495 3.96 -4.75 19.58
N GLU A 496 3.26 -4.21 18.58
CA GLU A 496 3.29 -4.75 17.20
C GLU A 496 4.71 -4.68 16.61
N VAL A 497 5.40 -3.55 16.76
CA VAL A 497 6.77 -3.38 16.27
C VAL A 497 7.76 -4.31 16.99
N LYS A 498 7.50 -4.66 18.24
CA LYS A 498 8.30 -5.67 18.95
C LYS A 498 8.20 -7.06 18.29
N GLU A 499 7.03 -7.41 17.73
CA GLU A 499 6.82 -8.69 17.04
C GLU A 499 7.33 -8.67 15.60
N PHE A 500 7.13 -7.56 14.86
CA PHE A 500 7.37 -7.50 13.41
C PHE A 500 8.61 -6.70 12.99
N GLY A 501 9.31 -6.06 13.93
CA GLY A 501 10.48 -5.22 13.70
C GLY A 501 10.16 -3.79 13.24
N SER A 502 9.09 -3.58 12.47
CA SER A 502 8.61 -2.25 12.08
C SER A 502 7.13 -2.29 11.67
N LEU A 503 6.48 -1.12 11.63
CA LEU A 503 5.10 -1.01 11.14
C LEU A 503 4.98 -1.33 9.64
N ASP A 504 6.01 -1.06 8.84
CA ASP A 504 6.00 -1.39 7.39
C ASP A 504 5.98 -2.90 7.16
N ALA A 505 6.59 -3.68 8.05
CA ALA A 505 6.69 -5.13 7.94
C ALA A 505 5.34 -5.88 8.11
N CYS A 506 4.31 -5.21 8.65
CA CYS A 506 2.98 -5.76 8.86
C CYS A 506 1.85 -4.90 8.25
N SER A 507 2.17 -4.10 7.24
CA SER A 507 1.24 -3.13 6.63
C SER A 507 0.47 -3.68 5.42
N SER A 508 -0.67 -3.07 5.12
CA SER A 508 -1.48 -3.42 3.94
C SER A 508 -0.98 -2.81 2.62
N PHE A 509 0.04 -1.94 2.62
CA PHE A 509 0.49 -1.24 1.40
C PHE A 509 0.81 -2.18 0.22
N PRO A 510 1.57 -3.29 0.40
CA PRO A 510 1.87 -4.21 -0.71
C PRO A 510 0.60 -4.88 -1.26
N PHE A 511 -0.35 -5.19 -0.39
CA PHE A 511 -1.59 -5.87 -0.74
C PHE A 511 -2.57 -4.92 -1.46
N GLU A 512 -2.72 -3.68 -1.00
CA GLU A 512 -3.53 -2.65 -1.69
C GLU A 512 -3.00 -2.40 -3.11
N ASN A 513 -1.67 -2.31 -3.27
CA ASN A 513 -1.05 -2.17 -4.59
C ASN A 513 -1.40 -3.36 -5.50
N TYR A 514 -1.37 -4.58 -4.97
CA TYR A 514 -1.75 -5.77 -5.71
C TYR A 514 -3.25 -5.82 -6.03
N MET A 515 -4.12 -5.40 -5.12
CA MET A 515 -5.56 -5.27 -5.36
C MET A 515 -5.86 -4.30 -6.50
N GLN A 516 -5.14 -3.18 -6.62
CA GLN A 516 -5.26 -2.29 -7.78
C GLN A 516 -4.82 -2.98 -9.09
N LYS A 517 -3.86 -3.91 -9.05
CA LYS A 517 -3.52 -4.76 -10.21
C LYS A 517 -4.69 -5.69 -10.55
N LEU A 518 -5.27 -6.40 -9.58
CA LEU A 518 -6.43 -7.27 -9.80
C LEU A 518 -7.61 -6.50 -10.41
N LYS A 519 -7.89 -5.29 -9.92
CA LYS A 519 -8.95 -4.43 -10.45
C LYS A 519 -8.75 -4.12 -11.93
N ARG A 520 -7.52 -3.84 -12.37
CA ARG A 520 -7.19 -3.57 -13.78
C ARG A 520 -7.30 -4.81 -14.67
N LEU A 521 -7.23 -6.01 -14.10
CA LEU A 521 -7.49 -7.26 -14.84
C LEU A 521 -8.98 -7.45 -15.12
N VAL A 522 -9.89 -6.72 -14.51
CA VAL A 522 -11.31 -6.74 -14.84
C VAL A 522 -11.59 -5.71 -15.94
N ARG A 523 -11.92 -6.16 -17.16
CA ARG A 523 -12.18 -5.28 -18.31
C ARG A 523 -13.66 -5.02 -18.58
N SER A 524 -14.53 -5.86 -18.05
CA SER A 524 -15.99 -5.73 -18.18
C SER A 524 -16.71 -6.40 -17.00
N GLY A 525 -18.01 -6.15 -16.87
CA GLY A 525 -18.85 -6.79 -15.85
C GLY A 525 -19.14 -8.28 -16.08
N ASN A 526 -18.76 -8.83 -17.23
CA ASN A 526 -19.07 -10.22 -17.58
C ASN A 526 -18.07 -11.18 -16.95
N ASN A 527 -18.52 -12.05 -16.04
CA ASN A 527 -17.71 -13.04 -15.31
C ASN A 527 -16.37 -12.48 -14.80
N PRO A 528 -16.37 -11.45 -13.92
CA PRO A 528 -15.13 -10.77 -13.51
C PRO A 528 -14.09 -11.70 -12.90
N ILE A 529 -14.49 -12.65 -12.06
CA ILE A 529 -13.56 -13.61 -11.43
C ILE A 529 -12.85 -14.48 -12.47
N ALA A 530 -13.58 -14.91 -13.52
CA ALA A 530 -13.02 -15.70 -14.61
C ALA A 530 -11.99 -14.90 -15.40
N GLN A 531 -12.25 -13.60 -15.64
CA GLN A 531 -11.30 -12.71 -16.31
C GLN A 531 -10.00 -12.58 -15.51
N VAL A 532 -10.11 -12.39 -14.19
CA VAL A 532 -8.95 -12.23 -13.32
C VAL A 532 -8.13 -13.52 -13.30
N ALA A 533 -8.75 -14.66 -13.04
CA ALA A 533 -8.07 -15.95 -12.97
C ALA A 533 -7.37 -16.32 -14.30
N LYS A 534 -8.01 -16.08 -15.45
CA LYS A 534 -7.40 -16.31 -16.78
C LYS A 534 -6.18 -15.44 -17.01
N ARG A 535 -6.28 -14.14 -16.71
CA ARG A 535 -5.16 -13.21 -16.93
C ARG A 535 -3.98 -13.45 -16.00
N MET A 536 -4.23 -14.03 -14.84
CA MET A 536 -3.16 -14.42 -13.95
C MET A 536 -2.37 -15.63 -14.45
N SER A 537 -3.00 -16.57 -15.18
CA SER A 537 -2.28 -17.68 -15.80
C SER A 537 -1.43 -17.24 -16.99
N GLU A 538 -1.85 -16.19 -17.69
CA GLU A 538 -1.08 -15.55 -18.78
C GLU A 538 0.25 -14.91 -18.28
N CYS A 539 0.36 -14.59 -16.99
CA CYS A 539 1.53 -13.90 -16.40
C CYS A 539 2.58 -14.89 -15.84
N SER A 540 3.33 -15.54 -16.71
CA SER A 540 4.37 -16.53 -16.37
C SER A 540 5.78 -16.05 -16.73
N GLY A 541 6.24 -15.00 -16.06
CA GLY A 541 7.62 -14.49 -16.19
C GLY A 541 8.42 -14.65 -14.90
N VAL A 542 9.76 -14.66 -15.05
CA VAL A 542 10.72 -14.44 -13.96
C VAL A 542 10.42 -13.08 -13.32
N ILE A 543 10.62 -12.95 -12.01
CA ILE A 543 10.54 -11.63 -11.38
C ILE A 543 11.70 -10.81 -11.93
N GLU A 544 11.39 -9.80 -12.76
CA GLU A 544 12.36 -8.79 -13.10
C GLU A 544 12.88 -8.20 -11.77
N PRO A 545 14.21 -8.07 -11.59
CA PRO A 545 14.73 -7.37 -10.44
C PRO A 545 14.01 -6.02 -10.34
N ILE A 546 13.62 -5.60 -9.13
CA ILE A 546 13.12 -4.23 -8.95
C ILE A 546 14.21 -3.35 -9.56
N PRO A 547 13.91 -2.57 -10.62
CA PRO A 547 14.90 -1.65 -11.16
C PRO A 547 15.42 -0.86 -9.98
N GLU A 548 16.74 -0.88 -9.74
CA GLU A 548 17.33 -0.04 -8.71
C GLU A 548 16.76 1.35 -8.92
N ALA A 549 16.00 1.82 -7.93
CA ALA A 549 15.23 3.04 -8.10
C ALA A 549 16.23 4.16 -8.26
N THR A 550 16.49 4.56 -9.51
CA THR A 550 17.40 5.66 -9.80
C THR A 550 16.75 6.90 -9.21
N ILE A 551 17.33 7.41 -8.13
CA ILE A 551 16.80 8.59 -7.45
C ILE A 551 17.02 9.76 -8.41
N SER A 552 15.96 10.21 -9.06
CA SER A 552 16.01 11.37 -9.96
C SER A 552 15.50 12.58 -9.20
N MET A 553 16.34 13.61 -9.08
CA MET A 553 16.00 14.84 -8.39
C MET A 553 15.82 16.01 -9.35
N LYS A 554 14.99 16.98 -8.96
CA LYS A 554 14.77 18.23 -9.67
C LYS A 554 15.64 19.32 -9.00
N LYS A 555 16.55 19.94 -9.77
CA LYS A 555 17.46 21.05 -9.39
C LYS A 555 18.51 20.75 -8.28
N PRO A 556 19.61 21.52 -8.19
CA PRO A 556 20.72 21.30 -7.24
C PRO A 556 20.31 21.45 -5.76
N ASP A 557 21.26 21.21 -4.83
CA ASP A 557 21.14 21.35 -3.36
C ASP A 557 20.36 20.23 -2.65
N ASN A 558 20.56 18.98 -3.08
CA ASN A 558 19.93 17.83 -2.44
C ASN A 558 20.90 17.17 -1.45
N ALA A 559 20.47 17.02 -0.18
CA ALA A 559 21.21 16.29 0.85
C ALA A 559 20.58 14.93 1.14
N PHE A 560 21.42 13.93 1.41
CA PHE A 560 21.05 12.55 1.68
C PHE A 560 21.65 12.07 2.97
N LEU A 561 20.90 11.24 3.68
CA LEU A 561 21.43 10.44 4.77
C LEU A 561 21.77 9.05 4.23
N LEU A 562 23.05 8.69 4.23
CA LEU A 562 23.52 7.38 3.83
C LEU A 562 23.18 6.32 4.90
N THR A 563 23.34 5.05 4.53
CA THR A 563 23.01 3.91 5.40
C THR A 563 23.84 3.89 6.69
N ASP A 564 25.03 4.48 6.66
CA ASP A 564 25.92 4.70 7.79
C ASP A 564 25.60 5.99 8.58
N SER A 565 24.51 6.68 8.24
CA SER A 565 24.08 7.96 8.83
C SER A 565 24.96 9.17 8.48
N SER A 566 25.91 9.05 7.56
CA SER A 566 26.62 10.22 7.04
C SER A 566 25.69 11.05 6.14
N CYS A 567 25.89 12.37 6.13
CA CYS A 567 25.16 13.27 5.25
C CYS A 567 26.00 13.53 4.00
N CYS A 568 25.43 13.35 2.80
CA CYS A 568 26.09 13.74 1.56
C CYS A 568 25.23 14.71 0.76
N GLU A 569 25.85 15.73 0.18
CA GLU A 569 25.20 16.71 -0.68
C GLU A 569 25.54 16.42 -2.14
N VAL A 570 24.52 16.40 -3.01
CA VAL A 570 24.74 16.29 -4.46
C VAL A 570 25.08 17.67 -4.99
N VAL A 571 26.37 17.90 -5.21
CA VAL A 571 26.94 19.17 -5.67
C VAL A 571 26.85 19.34 -7.19
N ASP A 572 26.92 18.25 -7.97
CA ASP A 572 26.74 18.28 -9.43
C ASP A 572 26.32 16.90 -9.99
N LYS A 573 25.66 16.88 -11.17
CA LYS A 573 25.48 15.69 -11.99
C LYS A 573 26.63 15.58 -12.98
N SER A 574 27.70 14.86 -12.62
CA SER A 574 28.68 14.43 -13.62
C SER A 574 28.01 13.52 -14.65
N GLY A 575 28.13 13.88 -15.93
CA GLY A 575 27.27 13.45 -17.03
C GLY A 575 27.32 11.98 -17.45
N ASN A 576 26.54 11.69 -18.51
CA ASN A 576 26.50 10.45 -19.28
C ASN A 576 27.82 9.67 -19.24
N LEU A 577 27.83 8.53 -18.55
CA LEU A 577 28.78 7.46 -18.81
C LEU A 577 27.99 6.17 -18.93
N ASP A 578 27.77 5.77 -20.18
CA ASP A 578 27.64 4.36 -20.52
C ASP A 578 28.82 3.61 -19.91
N GLY A 579 28.54 2.57 -19.13
CA GLY A 579 29.56 1.67 -18.61
C GLY A 579 29.53 1.57 -17.09
N ASP A 580 28.93 0.47 -16.64
CA ASP A 580 29.17 -0.25 -15.39
C ASP A 580 29.92 0.49 -14.28
N TYR A 581 29.21 0.81 -13.20
CA TYR A 581 29.84 0.82 -11.88
C TYR A 581 28.96 0.13 -10.84
N ASN A 582 29.60 -0.85 -10.18
CA ASN A 582 29.20 -1.49 -8.93
C ASN A 582 29.31 -0.49 -7.77
N TYR A 583 28.36 -0.58 -6.83
CA TYR A 583 28.40 0.09 -5.52
C TYR A 583 29.19 -0.71 -4.48
#